data_AF-A0A7C3FGV1-F1
#
_entry.id   AF-A0A7C3FGV1-F1
#
_cell.length_a   1.000
_cell.length_b   1.000
_cell.length_c   1.000
_cell.angle_alpha   90.00
_cell.angle_beta   90.00
_cell.angle_gamma   90.00
#
_symmetry.space_group_name_H-M   'P 1'
#
loop_
_entity.id
_entity.type
_entity.pdbx_description
1 polymer ?
#
loop_
_entity_poly.entity_id
_entity_poly.type
_entity_poly.pdbx_seq_one_letter_code
_entity_poly.pdbx_strand_id
1 'polypeptide(L)'
;MTRIQADEKLLSRLRSYQKISLIAGVLGALVLIAGYVFLEGEAFFPSYLIGWVFWMQVALGALVILMIQHTVGGRWGLIILRVVEAAVMPLPLLAALFLVILAGIPHLYEWAHADVVAHDELLQAKAPYLNVPFFIVRAVLF
;
A
#
# COMPACT_ATOMS: atom_id res chain seq x y z
N MET A 1 11.49 29.94 25.67
CA MET A 1 10.42 29.29 24.88
C MET A 1 9.82 28.20 25.76
N THR A 2 8.56 28.36 26.18
CA THR A 2 7.90 27.36 27.04
C THR A 2 7.60 26.11 26.22
N ARG A 3 7.59 24.90 26.83
CA ARG A 3 7.33 23.63 26.11
C ARG A 3 6.09 23.71 25.20
N ILE A 4 5.03 24.39 25.67
CA ILE A 4 3.78 24.62 24.94
C ILE A 4 4.01 25.33 23.59
N GLN A 5 4.85 26.37 23.55
CA GLN A 5 5.15 27.11 22.32
C GLN A 5 5.93 26.26 21.30
N ALA A 6 6.77 25.33 21.78
CA ALA A 6 7.49 24.41 20.92
C ALA A 6 6.56 23.36 20.30
N ASP A 7 5.64 22.83 21.09
CA ASP A 7 4.65 21.85 20.64
C ASP A 7 3.68 22.45 19.61
N GLU A 8 3.18 23.66 19.82
CA GLU A 8 2.33 24.38 18.85
C GLU A 8 3.04 24.60 17.50
N LYS A 9 4.32 24.98 17.56
CA LYS A 9 5.14 25.18 16.36
C LYS A 9 5.39 23.85 15.63
N LEU A 10 5.55 22.75 16.35
CA LEU A 10 5.69 21.42 15.75
C LEU A 10 4.38 20.98 15.07
N LEU A 11 3.25 21.10 15.77
CA LEU A 11 1.94 20.71 15.24
C LEU A 11 1.52 21.52 14.02
N SER A 12 1.86 22.81 13.97
CA SER A 12 1.61 23.62 12.77
C SER A 12 2.43 23.14 11.57
N ARG A 13 3.72 22.82 11.76
CA ARG A 13 4.58 22.25 10.70
C ARG A 13 4.07 20.90 10.21
N LEU A 14 3.71 19.99 11.12
CA LEU A 14 3.17 18.68 10.76
C LEU A 14 1.87 18.80 9.97
N ARG A 15 0.97 19.71 10.36
CA ARG A 15 -0.25 19.99 9.58
C ARG A 15 0.05 20.55 8.19
N SER A 16 1.07 21.39 8.05
CA SER A 16 1.50 21.87 6.73
C SER A 16 2.03 20.73 5.86
N TYR A 17 2.89 19.85 6.41
CA TYR A 17 3.37 18.67 5.67
C TYR A 17 2.23 17.74 5.30
N GLN A 18 1.30 17.47 6.21
CA GLN A 18 0.12 16.66 5.91
C GLN A 18 -0.68 17.23 4.74
N LYS A 19 -0.93 18.56 4.72
CA LYS A 19 -1.62 19.22 3.62
C LYS A 19 -0.86 19.10 2.30
N ILE A 20 0.45 19.35 2.31
CA ILE A 20 1.29 19.25 1.11
C ILE A 20 1.28 17.82 0.57
N SER A 21 1.46 16.82 1.44
CA SER A 21 1.41 15.40 1.06
C SER A 21 0.05 15.00 0.51
N LEU A 22 -1.05 15.51 1.08
CA LEU A 22 -2.40 15.26 0.57
C LEU A 22 -2.59 15.87 -0.82
N ILE A 23 -2.15 17.12 -1.03
CA ILE A 23 -2.22 17.78 -2.34
C ILE A 23 -1.38 16.99 -3.36
N ALA A 24 -0.15 16.61 -3.00
CA ALA A 24 0.70 15.81 -3.86
C ALA A 24 0.07 14.45 -4.20
N GLY A 25 -0.57 13.79 -3.22
CA GLY A 25 -1.29 12.54 -3.43
C GLY A 25 -2.49 12.68 -4.35
N VAL A 26 -3.30 13.74 -4.18
CA VAL A 26 -4.44 14.05 -5.06
C VAL A 26 -3.96 14.34 -6.48
N LEU A 27 -2.93 15.17 -6.64
CA LEU A 27 -2.34 15.46 -7.95
C LEU A 27 -1.78 14.19 -8.60
N GLY A 28 -1.08 13.34 -7.84
CA GLY A 28 -0.60 12.05 -8.30
C GLY A 28 -1.72 11.14 -8.77
N ALA A 29 -2.83 11.06 -8.02
CA ALA A 29 -4.02 10.30 -8.42
C ALA A 29 -4.67 10.85 -9.70
N LEU A 30 -4.73 12.17 -9.86
CA LEU A 30 -5.25 12.80 -11.09
C LEU A 30 -4.36 12.48 -12.30
N VAL A 31 -3.03 12.52 -12.15
CA VAL A 31 -2.10 12.14 -13.22
C VAL A 31 -2.25 10.65 -13.58
N LEU A 32 -2.42 9.79 -12.57
CA LEU A 32 -2.63 8.36 -12.78
C LEU A 32 -3.94 8.09 -13.54
N ILE A 33 -5.03 8.77 -13.18
CA ILE A 33 -6.32 8.68 -13.88
C ILE A 33 -6.21 9.24 -15.31
N ALA A 34 -5.53 10.37 -15.50
CA ALA A 34 -5.29 10.93 -16.82
C ALA A 34 -4.49 9.95 -17.70
N GLY A 35 -3.44 9.32 -17.15
CA GLY A 35 -2.67 8.29 -17.83
C GLY A 35 -3.54 7.11 -18.26
N TYR A 36 -4.45 6.64 -17.41
CA TYR A 36 -5.40 5.59 -17.76
C TYR A 36 -6.32 5.98 -18.92
N VAL A 37 -6.85 7.21 -18.92
CA VAL A 37 -7.81 7.67 -19.94
C VAL A 37 -7.15 8.00 -21.28
N PHE A 38 -5.94 8.57 -21.26
CA PHE A 38 -5.29 9.09 -22.47
C PHE A 38 -4.24 8.17 -23.10
N LEU A 39 -3.73 7.15 -22.41
CA LEU A 39 -2.61 6.31 -22.86
C LEU A 39 -2.97 4.82 -22.96
N GLU A 40 -4.22 4.48 -23.30
CA GLU A 40 -4.72 3.11 -23.55
C GLU A 40 -4.63 2.14 -22.36
N GLY A 41 -4.22 2.60 -21.18
CA GLY A 41 -4.42 1.91 -19.90
C GLY A 41 -3.56 0.67 -19.62
N GLU A 42 -2.82 0.15 -20.60
CA GLU A 42 -2.03 -1.10 -20.42
C GLU A 42 -0.98 -0.97 -19.30
N ALA A 43 -0.31 0.18 -19.22
CA ALA A 43 0.72 0.43 -18.21
C ALA A 43 0.15 0.81 -16.82
N PHE A 44 -1.16 1.06 -16.71
CA PHE A 44 -1.78 1.59 -15.50
C PHE A 44 -1.67 0.61 -14.33
N PHE A 45 -2.19 -0.60 -14.50
CA PHE A 45 -2.26 -1.57 -13.40
C PHE A 45 -0.88 -2.03 -12.92
N PRO A 46 0.09 -2.38 -13.79
CA PRO A 46 1.44 -2.73 -13.36
C PRO A 46 2.13 -1.59 -12.59
N SER A 47 2.03 -0.36 -13.09
CA SER A 47 2.62 0.81 -12.44
C SER A 47 1.96 1.12 -11.09
N TYR A 48 0.64 0.99 -11.02
CA TYR A 48 -0.13 1.15 -9.78
C TYR A 48 0.27 0.09 -8.74
N LEU A 49 0.39 -1.17 -9.14
CA LEU A 49 0.81 -2.26 -8.27
C LEU A 49 2.19 -2.00 -7.67
N ILE A 50 3.16 -1.53 -8.46
CA ILE A 50 4.50 -1.17 -7.95
C ILE A 50 4.41 -0.09 -6.87
N GLY A 51 3.64 0.97 -7.12
CA GLY A 51 3.45 2.06 -6.15
C GLY A 51 2.76 1.59 -4.86
N TRP A 52 1.70 0.77 -5.00
CA TRP A 52 1.00 0.20 -3.85
C TRP A 52 1.90 -0.73 -3.03
N VAL A 53 2.65 -1.62 -3.69
CA VAL A 53 3.60 -2.55 -3.05
C VAL A 53 4.68 -1.78 -2.30
N PHE A 54 5.21 -0.70 -2.87
CA PHE A 54 6.21 0.14 -2.21
C PHE A 54 5.69 0.70 -0.87
N TRP A 55 4.53 1.34 -0.88
CA TRP A 55 3.96 1.93 0.35
C TRP A 55 3.50 0.87 1.35
N MET A 56 2.98 -0.26 0.88
CA MET A 56 2.63 -1.40 1.73
C MET A 56 3.86 -1.96 2.44
N GLN A 57 4.99 -2.13 1.75
CA GLN A 57 6.25 -2.59 2.37
C GLN A 57 6.78 -1.60 3.41
N VAL A 58 6.65 -0.29 3.19
CA VAL A 58 7.03 0.72 4.19
C VAL A 58 6.19 0.56 5.46
N ALA A 59 4.88 0.43 5.33
CA ALA A 59 3.98 0.27 6.48
C ALA A 59 4.19 -1.05 7.22
N LEU A 60 4.33 -2.17 6.48
CA LEU A 60 4.61 -3.48 7.07
C LEU A 60 6.00 -3.55 7.71
N GLY A 61 7.02 -2.95 7.09
CA GLY A 61 8.36 -2.84 7.67
C GLY A 61 8.35 -2.06 8.98
N ALA A 62 7.59 -0.96 9.04
CA ALA A 62 7.36 -0.23 10.28
C ALA A 62 6.64 -1.09 11.33
N LEU A 63 5.62 -1.85 10.94
CA LEU A 63 4.91 -2.75 11.85
C LEU A 63 5.85 -3.82 12.45
N VAL A 64 6.75 -4.38 11.66
CA VAL A 64 7.77 -5.33 12.16
C VAL A 64 8.68 -4.68 13.20
N ILE A 65 9.18 -3.47 12.94
CA ILE A 65 10.01 -2.73 13.90
C ILE A 65 9.23 -2.43 15.19
N LEU A 66 7.95 -2.06 15.06
CA LEU A 66 7.06 -1.80 16.19
C LEU A 66 6.89 -3.06 17.06
N MET A 67 6.62 -4.22 16.44
CA MET A 67 6.52 -5.49 17.14
C MET A 67 7.82 -5.88 17.87
N ILE A 68 8.98 -5.68 17.22
CA ILE A 68 10.28 -5.93 17.85
C ILE A 68 10.46 -5.03 19.08
N GLN A 69 10.10 -3.75 18.99
CA GLN A 69 10.21 -2.84 20.13
C GLN A 69 9.35 -3.24 21.32
N HIS A 70 8.11 -3.63 21.08
CA HIS A 70 7.23 -4.09 22.15
C HIS A 70 7.62 -5.44 22.73
N THR A 71 8.32 -6.28 21.96
CA THR A 71 8.74 -7.61 22.42
C THR A 71 10.05 -7.57 23.21
N VAL A 72 11.05 -6.84 22.72
CA VAL A 72 12.40 -6.84 23.29
C VAL A 72 12.57 -5.78 24.39
N GLY A 73 11.76 -4.71 24.38
CA GLY A 73 11.86 -3.63 25.39
C GLY A 73 13.14 -2.81 25.29
N GLY A 74 13.78 -2.78 24.12
CA GLY A 74 15.06 -2.09 23.89
C GLY A 74 14.92 -0.57 23.92
N ARG A 75 15.73 0.12 24.72
CA ARG A 75 15.69 1.60 24.84
C ARG A 75 16.10 2.34 23.55
N TRP A 76 16.75 1.66 22.61
CA TRP A 76 17.23 2.24 21.35
C TRP A 76 16.08 2.71 20.44
N GLY A 77 14.90 2.11 20.53
CA GLY A 77 13.76 2.46 19.67
C GLY A 77 12.87 3.58 20.19
N LEU A 78 13.04 4.02 21.43
CA LEU A 78 12.13 4.99 22.06
C LEU A 78 12.05 6.33 21.30
N ILE A 79 13.14 6.70 20.62
CA ILE A 79 13.21 7.93 19.82
C ILE A 79 12.41 7.78 18.51
N ILE A 80 12.41 6.60 17.90
CA ILE A 80 11.77 6.34 16.61
C ILE A 80 10.33 5.82 16.75
N LEU A 81 9.93 5.39 17.95
CA LEU A 81 8.66 4.68 18.18
C LEU A 81 7.46 5.43 17.61
N ARG A 82 7.34 6.74 17.88
CA ARG A 82 6.25 7.57 17.37
C ARG A 82 6.23 7.70 15.85
N VAL A 83 7.40 7.69 15.21
CA VAL A 83 7.52 7.76 13.75
C VAL A 83 7.10 6.43 13.13
N VAL A 84 7.52 5.32 13.73
CA VAL A 84 7.17 3.97 13.30
C VAL A 84 5.67 3.70 13.50
N GLU A 85 5.09 4.08 14.64
CA GLU A 85 3.64 4.04 14.88
C GLU A 85 2.89 4.84 13.79
N ALA A 86 3.36 6.05 13.49
CA ALA A 86 2.76 6.88 12.45
C ALA A 86 2.87 6.28 11.04
N ALA A 87 3.93 5.50 10.76
CA ALA A 87 4.12 4.82 9.49
C ALA A 87 3.23 3.56 9.33
N VAL A 88 2.69 3.01 10.42
CA VAL A 88 1.72 1.89 10.41
C VAL A 88 0.28 2.39 10.22
N MET A 89 -0.04 3.59 10.71
CA MET A 89 -1.40 4.15 10.61
C MET A 89 -2.03 4.20 9.20
N PRO A 90 -1.27 4.28 8.08
CA PRO A 90 -1.85 4.22 6.73
C PRO A 90 -2.36 2.84 6.29
N LEU A 91 -2.14 1.75 7.05
CA LEU A 91 -2.58 0.41 6.64
C LEU A 91 -4.07 0.32 6.24
N PRO A 92 -5.04 0.91 6.96
CA PRO A 92 -6.44 0.91 6.52
C PRO A 92 -6.67 1.63 5.20
N LEU A 93 -5.93 2.72 4.94
CA LEU A 93 -5.99 3.42 3.65
C LEU A 93 -5.40 2.54 2.54
N LEU A 94 -4.27 1.88 2.78
CA LEU A 94 -3.65 0.97 1.82
C LEU A 94 -4.54 -0.24 1.51
N ALA A 95 -5.25 -0.77 2.51
CA ALA A 95 -6.26 -1.79 2.32
C ALA A 95 -7.42 -1.31 1.44
N ALA A 96 -7.90 -0.08 1.63
CA ALA A 96 -8.91 0.50 0.74
C ALA A 96 -8.38 0.70 -0.70
N LEU A 97 -7.12 1.14 -0.84
CA LEU A 97 -6.48 1.31 -2.14
C LEU A 97 -6.24 -0.03 -2.88
N PHE A 98 -6.17 -1.15 -2.15
CA PHE A 98 -6.08 -2.48 -2.76
C PHE A 98 -7.29 -2.83 -3.63
N LEU A 99 -8.44 -2.19 -3.44
CA LEU A 99 -9.61 -2.38 -4.30
C LEU A 99 -9.33 -2.06 -5.77
N VAL A 100 -8.41 -1.14 -6.06
CA VAL A 100 -7.99 -0.83 -7.44
C VAL A 100 -7.25 -2.01 -8.07
N ILE A 101 -6.46 -2.75 -7.29
CA ILE A 101 -5.78 -3.98 -7.74
C ILE A 101 -6.81 -5.08 -8.02
N LEU A 102 -7.84 -5.22 -7.19
CA LEU A 102 -8.92 -6.19 -7.41
C LEU A 102 -9.65 -5.94 -8.74
N ALA A 103 -9.92 -4.67 -9.08
CA ALA A 103 -10.50 -4.31 -10.38
C ALA A 103 -9.57 -4.62 -11.57
N GLY A 104 -8.26 -4.68 -11.32
CA GLY A 104 -7.22 -4.92 -12.32
C GLY A 104 -6.71 -6.36 -12.43
N ILE A 105 -7.33 -7.33 -11.75
CA ILE A 105 -6.81 -8.71 -11.69
C ILE A 105 -6.49 -9.29 -13.09
N PRO A 106 -7.38 -9.20 -14.10
CA PRO A 106 -7.07 -9.72 -15.44
C PRO A 106 -5.92 -8.99 -16.14
N HIS A 107 -5.65 -7.73 -15.79
CA HIS A 107 -4.55 -6.97 -16.39
C HIS A 107 -3.20 -7.22 -15.70
N LEU A 108 -3.21 -7.80 -14.51
CA LEU A 108 -2.02 -8.01 -13.67
C LEU A 108 -1.53 -9.44 -13.67
N TYR A 109 -2.44 -10.40 -13.85
CA TYR A 109 -2.19 -11.79 -13.53
C TYR A 109 -2.66 -12.72 -14.66
N GLU A 110 -1.70 -13.36 -15.32
CA GLU A 110 -1.98 -14.32 -16.39
C GLU A 110 -2.87 -15.49 -15.95
N TRP A 111 -2.76 -15.91 -14.68
CA TRP A 111 -3.59 -16.97 -14.11
C TRP A 111 -5.08 -16.60 -13.99
N ALA A 112 -5.45 -15.34 -14.20
CA ALA A 112 -6.84 -14.90 -14.25
C ALA A 112 -7.49 -15.11 -15.63
N HIS A 113 -6.70 -15.42 -16.66
CA HIS A 113 -7.19 -15.68 -18.02
C HIS A 113 -7.49 -17.17 -18.21
N ALA A 114 -8.78 -17.50 -18.31
CA ALA A 114 -9.23 -18.89 -18.42
C ALA A 114 -8.69 -19.60 -19.68
N ASP A 115 -8.54 -18.86 -20.77
CA ASP A 115 -7.96 -19.32 -22.03
C ASP A 115 -6.46 -19.66 -21.89
N VAL A 116 -5.69 -18.83 -21.17
CA VAL A 116 -4.27 -19.10 -20.89
C VAL A 116 -4.13 -20.33 -19.98
N VAL A 117 -4.91 -20.39 -18.91
CA VAL A 117 -4.90 -21.51 -17.95
C VAL A 117 -5.29 -22.83 -18.64
N ALA A 118 -6.22 -22.82 -19.60
CA ALA A 118 -6.63 -24.03 -20.31
C ALA A 118 -5.51 -24.67 -21.15
N HIS A 119 -4.50 -23.89 -21.56
CA HIS A 119 -3.41 -24.35 -22.41
C HIS A 119 -2.06 -24.50 -21.67
N ASP A 120 -2.01 -24.22 -20.37
CA ASP A 120 -0.80 -24.30 -19.55
C ASP A 120 -0.98 -25.26 -18.35
N GLU A 121 -0.36 -26.45 -18.43
CA GLU A 121 -0.40 -27.47 -17.38
C GLU A 121 0.13 -26.97 -16.02
N LEU A 122 1.10 -26.06 -16.01
CA LEU A 122 1.66 -25.50 -14.78
C LEU A 122 0.66 -24.57 -14.10
N LEU A 123 -0.08 -23.77 -14.87
CA LEU A 123 -1.14 -22.93 -14.32
C LEU A 123 -2.32 -23.76 -13.82
N GLN A 124 -2.67 -24.86 -14.51
CA GLN A 124 -3.70 -25.80 -14.04
C GLN A 124 -3.32 -26.42 -12.69
N ALA A 125 -2.07 -26.84 -12.53
CA ALA A 125 -1.58 -27.37 -11.25
C ALA A 125 -1.62 -26.33 -10.11
N LYS A 126 -1.50 -25.03 -10.43
CA LYS A 126 -1.57 -23.93 -9.47
C LYS A 126 -2.98 -23.39 -9.23
N ALA A 127 -3.97 -23.76 -10.04
CA ALA A 127 -5.35 -23.25 -9.97
C ALA A 127 -6.01 -23.38 -8.58
N PRO A 128 -5.73 -24.41 -7.75
CA PRO A 128 -6.26 -24.44 -6.37
C PRO A 128 -5.82 -23.23 -5.53
N TYR A 129 -4.63 -22.68 -5.78
CA TYR A 129 -4.07 -21.53 -5.06
C TYR A 129 -4.22 -20.21 -5.82
N LEU A 130 -4.12 -20.24 -7.16
CA LEU A 130 -4.19 -19.10 -8.07
C LEU A 130 -5.54 -19.05 -8.78
N ASN A 131 -6.59 -18.69 -8.05
CA ASN A 131 -7.92 -18.40 -8.58
C ASN A 131 -8.48 -17.13 -7.92
N VAL A 132 -9.38 -16.44 -8.62
CA VAL A 132 -9.89 -15.13 -8.20
C VAL A 132 -10.60 -15.18 -6.83
N PRO A 133 -11.54 -16.12 -6.57
CA PRO A 133 -12.21 -16.19 -5.28
C PRO A 133 -11.25 -16.42 -4.11
N PHE A 134 -10.32 -17.38 -4.22
CA PHE A 134 -9.39 -17.68 -3.14
C PHE A 134 -8.34 -16.59 -2.94
N PHE A 135 -7.91 -15.93 -4.02
CA PHE A 135 -7.03 -14.75 -3.94
C PHE A 135 -7.70 -13.63 -3.13
N ILE A 136 -8.96 -13.31 -3.40
CA ILE A 136 -9.72 -12.27 -2.67
C ILE A 136 -9.86 -12.64 -1.20
N VAL A 137 -10.22 -13.89 -0.89
CA VAL A 137 -10.34 -14.36 0.50
C VAL A 137 -9.03 -14.18 1.26
N ARG A 138 -7.90 -14.59 0.68
CA ARG A 138 -6.58 -14.38 1.32
C ARG A 138 -6.26 -12.91 1.49
N ALA A 139 -6.56 -12.08 0.50
CA ALA A 139 -6.29 -10.65 0.56
C ALA A 139 -7.12 -9.92 1.64
N VAL A 140 -8.31 -10.42 1.98
CA VAL A 140 -9.12 -9.88 3.09
C VAL A 140 -8.64 -10.37 4.46
N LEU A 141 -8.05 -11.58 4.51
CA LEU A 141 -7.55 -12.16 5.76
C LEU A 141 -6.23 -11.55 6.24
N PHE A 142 -5.43 -10.99 5.34
CA PHE A 142 -4.12 -10.38 5.63
C PHE A 142 -4.20 -8.86 5.66
#